data_AF-A0A849EXN5-F1
#
_entry.id   AF-A0A849EXN5-F1
#
_cell.length_a   1.000
_cell.length_b   1.000
_cell.length_c   1.000
_cell.angle_alpha   90.00
_cell.angle_beta   90.00
_cell.angle_gamma   90.00
#
_symmetry.space_group_name_H-M   'P 1'
#
loop_
_entity.id
_entity.type
_entity.pdbx_description
1 polymer ?
#
loop_
_entity_poly.entity_id
_entity_poly.type
_entity_poly.pdbx_seq_one_letter_code
_entity_poly.pdbx_strand_id
1 'polypeptide(L)'
;MTKSVPPMDPAGPPLSSEVVDPHEPAHLDLIPFGIIEPMISSVVAANIQAVVGLFVRTHPPSELPADAFITMRNQYDAAKIIHTIGQADGGAPFKLGLIAHDLCIPILTYVYGESQMGGSAAVISTARLFDTRQEIFYQRIAKVAVHETGHLVGLAHCRQIDCLMRFSRDIEQLDRLPLLFCSVCEYEIARQIKRFINMGTAGK
;
A
#
# COMPACT_ATOMS: atom_id res chain seq x y z
N MET A 1 -8.03 -35.99 -38.42
CA MET A 1 -7.60 -36.33 -37.05
C MET A 1 -7.63 -35.06 -36.21
N THR A 2 -8.79 -34.72 -35.67
CA THR A 2 -9.04 -33.51 -34.86
C THR A 2 -9.07 -33.92 -33.39
N LYS A 3 -8.07 -33.52 -32.60
CA LYS A 3 -8.10 -33.71 -31.14
C LYS A 3 -9.05 -32.69 -30.54
N SER A 4 -10.15 -33.18 -29.98
CA SER A 4 -11.09 -32.41 -29.17
C SER A 4 -10.40 -31.92 -27.88
N VAL A 5 -10.42 -30.61 -27.65
CA VAL A 5 -10.03 -29.98 -26.39
C VAL A 5 -11.17 -30.18 -25.39
N PRO A 6 -10.91 -30.65 -24.15
CA PRO A 6 -11.96 -30.77 -23.14
C PRO A 6 -12.42 -29.38 -22.65
N PRO A 7 -13.68 -29.24 -22.21
CA PRO A 7 -14.20 -27.95 -21.75
C PRO A 7 -13.47 -27.49 -20.48
N MET A 8 -13.09 -26.21 -20.44
CA MET A 8 -12.62 -25.56 -19.22
C MET A 8 -13.80 -25.40 -18.27
N ASP A 9 -13.67 -25.93 -17.05
CA ASP A 9 -14.59 -25.66 -15.95
C ASP A 9 -14.60 -24.14 -15.63
N PRO A 10 -15.78 -23.49 -15.56
CA PRO A 10 -15.89 -22.06 -15.26
C PRO A 10 -15.77 -21.74 -13.77
N ALA A 11 -15.54 -22.74 -12.90
CA ALA A 11 -15.37 -22.53 -11.48
C ALA A 11 -13.89 -22.24 -11.17
N GLY A 12 -13.55 -20.94 -11.07
CA GLY A 12 -12.34 -20.53 -10.36
C GLY A 12 -12.33 -21.11 -8.93
N PRO A 13 -11.15 -21.22 -8.29
CA PRO A 13 -11.06 -21.77 -6.94
C PRO A 13 -12.00 -21.01 -6.00
N PRO A 14 -12.72 -21.72 -5.10
CA PRO A 14 -13.64 -21.06 -4.19
C PRO A 14 -12.87 -20.05 -3.33
N LEU A 15 -13.30 -18.78 -3.37
CA LEU A 15 -12.95 -17.82 -2.33
C LEU A 15 -13.55 -18.36 -1.03
N SER A 16 -12.73 -19.02 -0.22
CA SER A 16 -13.09 -19.37 1.15
C SER A 16 -13.34 -18.06 1.88
N SER A 17 -14.62 -17.80 2.16
CA SER A 17 -15.06 -16.82 3.13
C SER A 17 -14.65 -17.28 4.52
N GLU A 18 -13.35 -17.26 4.81
CA GLU A 18 -12.88 -17.35 6.18
C GLU A 18 -13.23 -16.00 6.82
N VAL A 19 -14.22 -16.05 7.70
CA VAL A 19 -14.60 -14.94 8.57
C VAL A 19 -13.35 -14.58 9.36
N VAL A 20 -12.78 -13.40 9.08
CA VAL A 20 -11.59 -12.87 9.76
C VAL A 20 -11.88 -12.86 11.27
N ASP A 21 -11.07 -13.59 12.03
CA ASP A 21 -11.15 -13.62 13.49
C ASP A 21 -10.94 -12.19 14.02
N PRO A 22 -11.89 -11.60 14.79
CA PRO A 22 -11.73 -10.27 15.38
C PRO A 22 -10.53 -10.15 16.35
N HIS A 23 -9.87 -11.26 16.68
CA HIS A 23 -8.63 -11.31 17.46
C HIS A 23 -7.35 -11.49 16.63
N GLU A 24 -7.44 -11.59 15.29
CA GLU A 24 -6.24 -11.67 14.47
C GLU A 24 -5.45 -10.34 14.56
N PRO A 25 -4.17 -10.38 14.97
CA PRO A 25 -3.39 -9.15 15.10
C PRO A 25 -3.21 -8.54 13.71
N ALA A 26 -3.62 -7.27 13.55
CA ALA A 26 -3.38 -6.52 12.32
C ALA A 26 -1.91 -6.58 11.91
N HIS A 27 -1.71 -6.79 10.61
CA HIS A 27 -0.38 -6.81 10.00
C HIS A 27 0.09 -5.38 9.69
N LEU A 28 -0.85 -4.47 9.41
CA LEU A 28 -0.57 -3.08 9.07
C LEU A 28 -1.50 -2.12 9.81
N ASP A 29 -0.94 -1.08 10.39
CA ASP A 29 -1.67 0.06 10.95
C ASP A 29 -1.74 1.19 9.92
N LEU A 30 -2.96 1.57 9.53
CA LEU A 30 -3.22 2.72 8.68
C LEU A 30 -3.50 3.93 9.57
N ILE A 31 -2.68 4.98 9.43
CA ILE A 31 -2.68 6.17 10.27
C ILE A 31 -3.07 7.38 9.39
N PRO A 32 -4.34 7.80 9.41
CA PRO A 32 -4.75 9.04 8.74
C PRO A 32 -4.15 10.24 9.46
N PHE A 33 -3.65 11.20 8.69
CA PHE A 33 -3.08 12.43 9.22
C PHE A 33 -3.90 13.64 8.77
N GLY A 34 -4.37 14.42 9.74
CA GLY A 34 -5.27 15.53 9.50
C GLY A 34 -6.67 15.09 9.04
N ILE A 35 -7.33 15.91 8.23
CA ILE A 35 -8.69 15.63 7.76
C ILE A 35 -8.62 14.74 6.52
N ILE A 36 -9.04 13.49 6.68
CA ILE A 36 -9.13 12.49 5.61
C ILE A 36 -10.56 11.96 5.56
N GLU A 37 -11.15 11.91 4.37
CA GLU A 37 -12.47 11.30 4.17
C GLU A 37 -12.41 9.81 4.55
N PRO A 38 -13.33 9.30 5.40
CA PRO A 38 -13.31 7.90 5.85
C PRO A 38 -13.28 6.87 4.72
N MET A 39 -13.95 7.18 3.59
CA MET A 39 -13.97 6.31 2.41
C MET A 39 -12.56 6.07 1.85
N ILE A 40 -11.67 7.08 1.88
CA ILE A 40 -10.28 6.94 1.42
C ILE A 40 -9.57 5.88 2.24
N SER A 41 -9.70 5.93 3.57
CA SER A 41 -9.09 4.94 4.46
C SER A 41 -9.64 3.53 4.20
N SER A 42 -10.95 3.39 3.98
CA SER A 42 -11.57 2.11 3.61
C SER A 42 -11.06 1.57 2.27
N VAL A 43 -10.88 2.42 1.26
CA VAL A 43 -10.30 2.03 -0.04
C VAL A 43 -8.88 1.50 0.15
N VAL A 44 -8.05 2.21 0.92
CA VAL A 44 -6.67 1.81 1.19
C VAL A 44 -6.63 0.46 1.91
N ALA A 45 -7.36 0.34 3.03
CA ALA A 45 -7.37 -0.87 3.85
C ALA A 45 -7.87 -2.10 3.06
N ALA A 46 -9.00 -1.97 2.36
CA ALA A 46 -9.59 -3.08 1.61
C ALA A 46 -8.70 -3.57 0.47
N ASN A 47 -8.05 -2.67 -0.28
CA ASN A 47 -7.19 -3.07 -1.39
C ASN A 47 -5.85 -3.63 -0.94
N ILE A 48 -5.27 -3.13 0.16
CA ILE A 48 -4.10 -3.77 0.78
C ILE A 48 -4.45 -5.19 1.23
N GLN A 49 -5.59 -5.38 1.89
CA GLN A 49 -6.01 -6.70 2.32
C GLN A 49 -6.28 -7.63 1.15
N ALA A 50 -6.99 -7.18 0.12
CA ALA A 50 -7.34 -8.00 -1.04
C ALA A 50 -6.14 -8.36 -1.94
N VAL A 51 -5.20 -7.42 -2.15
CA VAL A 51 -4.12 -7.59 -3.13
C VAL A 51 -2.81 -8.03 -2.50
N VAL A 52 -2.50 -7.56 -1.28
CA VAL A 52 -1.28 -7.93 -0.57
C VAL A 52 -1.53 -9.08 0.42
N GLY A 53 -2.74 -9.18 0.98
CA GLY A 53 -3.05 -10.19 2.01
C GLY A 53 -2.72 -9.74 3.43
N LEU A 54 -2.56 -8.44 3.68
CA LEU A 54 -2.31 -7.90 5.02
C LEU A 54 -3.60 -7.40 5.66
N PHE A 55 -3.93 -7.86 6.87
CA PHE A 55 -5.03 -7.31 7.65
C PHE A 55 -4.67 -5.90 8.12
N VAL A 56 -5.51 -4.92 7.79
CA VAL A 56 -5.28 -3.51 8.05
C VAL A 56 -6.16 -3.01 9.18
N ARG A 57 -5.55 -2.43 10.22
CA ARG A 57 -6.25 -1.69 11.27
C ARG A 57 -6.19 -0.21 10.97
N THR A 58 -7.36 0.42 10.79
CA THR A 58 -7.44 1.87 10.59
C THR A 58 -7.53 2.57 11.94
N HIS A 59 -6.64 3.54 12.17
CA HIS A 59 -6.62 4.36 13.37
C HIS A 59 -7.45 5.64 13.22
N PRO A 60 -7.86 6.28 14.33
CA PRO A 60 -8.37 7.65 14.30
C PRO A 60 -7.33 8.62 13.69
N PRO A 61 -7.79 9.75 13.12
CA PRO A 61 -6.88 10.77 12.61
C PRO A 61 -5.90 11.27 13.66
N SER A 62 -4.64 11.43 13.25
CA SER A 62 -3.54 11.95 14.07
C SER A 62 -3.01 13.28 13.53
N GLU A 63 -2.29 14.01 14.37
CA GLU A 63 -1.61 15.24 13.96
C GLU A 63 -0.37 14.94 13.12
N LEU A 64 -0.08 15.80 12.15
CA LEU A 64 1.11 15.69 11.34
C LEU A 64 2.37 16.06 12.13
N PRO A 65 3.51 15.38 11.91
CA PRO A 65 4.79 15.81 12.48
C PRO A 65 5.13 17.23 12.02
N ALA A 66 5.17 18.18 12.95
CA ALA A 66 5.34 19.60 12.63
C ALA A 66 6.70 19.88 11.96
N ASP A 67 7.73 19.14 12.35
CA ASP A 67 9.09 19.23 11.82
C ASP A 67 9.23 18.62 10.40
N ALA A 68 8.22 17.90 9.93
CA ALA A 68 8.16 17.37 8.57
C ALA A 68 7.70 18.40 7.54
N PHE A 69 7.07 19.52 7.95
CA PHE A 69 6.63 20.53 7.00
C PHE A 69 7.79 21.40 6.48
N ILE A 70 7.89 21.53 5.16
CA ILE A 70 8.89 22.36 4.48
C ILE A 70 8.20 23.60 3.90
N THR A 71 8.27 24.72 4.63
CA THR A 71 7.60 25.98 4.30
C THR A 71 7.87 26.46 2.88
N MET A 72 9.14 26.42 2.44
CA MET A 72 9.55 26.89 1.10
C MET A 72 8.92 26.09 -0.05
N ARG A 73 8.51 24.85 0.22
CA ARG A 73 7.90 23.95 -0.77
C ARG A 73 6.38 23.84 -0.60
N ASN A 74 5.85 24.27 0.55
CA ASN A 74 4.48 23.99 0.97
C ASN A 74 4.15 22.48 0.87
N GLN A 75 5.12 21.65 1.27
CA GLN A 75 5.08 20.19 1.18
C GLN A 75 5.59 19.57 2.49
N TYR A 76 5.24 18.31 2.74
CA TYR A 76 5.80 17.52 3.81
C TYR A 76 6.94 16.63 3.32
N ASP A 77 7.98 16.48 4.15
CA ASP A 77 9.07 15.55 3.95
C ASP A 77 8.60 14.13 4.30
N ALA A 78 8.49 13.28 3.28
CA ALA A 78 8.02 11.91 3.44
C ALA A 78 8.93 11.09 4.36
N ALA A 79 10.26 11.30 4.29
CA ALA A 79 11.22 10.55 5.08
C ALA A 79 11.09 10.87 6.59
N LYS A 80 10.80 12.13 6.94
CA LYS A 80 10.53 12.51 8.33
C LYS A 80 9.24 11.88 8.86
N ILE A 81 8.16 11.88 8.08
CA ILE A 81 6.91 11.22 8.48
C ILE A 81 7.13 9.73 8.72
N ILE A 82 7.79 9.05 7.78
CA ILE A 82 8.13 7.63 7.87
C ILE A 82 8.97 7.37 9.12
N HIS A 83 9.98 8.20 9.40
CA HIS A 83 10.79 8.08 10.61
C HIS A 83 9.92 8.18 11.87
N THR A 84 9.06 9.20 11.97
CA THR A 84 8.19 9.39 13.13
C THR A 84 7.26 8.20 13.37
N ILE A 85 6.56 7.72 12.34
CA ILE A 85 5.64 6.57 12.52
C ILE A 85 6.40 5.26 12.75
N GLY A 86 7.56 5.08 12.11
CA GLY A 86 8.38 3.87 12.26
C GLY A 86 8.95 3.68 13.66
N GLN A 87 9.15 4.77 14.42
CA GLN A 87 9.61 4.74 15.82
C GLN A 87 8.47 4.56 16.84
N ALA A 88 7.20 4.59 16.41
CA ALA A 88 6.09 4.39 17.34
C ALA A 88 6.10 2.95 17.87
N ASP A 89 6.15 2.82 19.20
CA ASP A 89 6.12 1.53 19.88
C ASP A 89 4.73 0.90 19.84
N GLY A 90 4.70 -0.44 19.77
CA GLY A 90 3.46 -1.21 19.72
C GLY A 90 2.72 -1.13 18.38
N GLY A 91 1.48 -1.62 18.40
CA GLY A 91 0.63 -1.72 17.22
C GLY A 91 1.04 -2.84 16.28
N ALA A 92 0.67 -2.67 15.01
CA ALA A 92 1.01 -3.57 13.94
C ALA A 92 2.50 -3.43 13.54
N PRO A 93 3.08 -4.51 12.96
CA PRO A 93 4.46 -4.52 12.46
C PRO A 93 4.72 -3.48 11.38
N PHE A 94 3.76 -3.30 10.47
CA PHE A 94 3.83 -2.30 9.40
C PHE A 94 2.94 -1.10 9.72
N LYS A 95 3.37 0.08 9.28
CA LYS A 95 2.68 1.35 9.48
C LYS A 95 2.60 2.11 8.16
N LEU A 96 1.41 2.58 7.82
CA LEU A 96 1.16 3.39 6.63
C LEU A 96 0.51 4.71 7.02
N GLY A 97 1.22 5.81 6.84
CA GLY A 97 0.64 7.15 6.94
C GLY A 97 -0.20 7.50 5.71
N LEU A 98 -1.34 8.14 5.92
CA LEU A 98 -2.21 8.63 4.85
C LEU A 98 -2.48 10.13 5.06
N ILE A 99 -2.07 10.96 4.11
CA ILE A 99 -2.11 12.43 4.23
C ILE A 99 -2.77 13.09 3.00
N ALA A 100 -3.43 14.23 3.19
CA ALA A 100 -4.00 15.05 2.11
C ALA A 100 -3.07 16.15 1.59
N HIS A 101 -1.93 16.37 2.26
CA HIS A 101 -0.92 17.34 1.86
C HIS A 101 0.12 16.71 0.96
N ASP A 102 0.72 17.55 0.13
CA ASP A 102 1.68 17.14 -0.86
C ASP A 102 3.00 16.68 -0.23
N LEU A 103 3.58 15.62 -0.77
CA LEU A 103 4.78 14.96 -0.23
C LEU A 103 5.99 15.23 -1.11
N CYS A 104 7.15 15.25 -0.49
CA CYS A 104 8.42 15.32 -1.18
C CYS A 104 9.53 14.52 -0.49
N ILE A 105 10.58 14.26 -1.26
CA ILE A 105 11.87 13.80 -0.78
C ILE A 105 12.96 14.77 -1.28
N PRO A 106 14.19 14.75 -0.75
CA PRO A 106 15.22 15.74 -1.10
C PRO A 106 15.53 15.86 -2.60
N ILE A 107 15.41 14.76 -3.35
CA ILE A 107 15.81 14.70 -4.77
C ILE A 107 14.63 15.01 -5.71
N LEU A 108 13.39 14.74 -5.31
CA LEU A 108 12.22 14.83 -6.19
C LEU A 108 11.32 16.02 -5.83
N THR A 109 10.72 16.62 -6.86
CA THR A 109 9.75 17.73 -6.73
C THR A 109 8.49 17.32 -5.99
N TYR A 110 8.08 16.05 -6.08
CA TYR A 110 7.03 15.46 -5.28
C TYR A 110 7.12 13.94 -5.36
N VAL A 111 6.37 13.26 -4.49
CA VAL A 111 6.09 11.82 -4.59
C VAL A 111 4.62 11.56 -4.27
N TYR A 112 4.04 10.49 -4.82
CA TYR A 112 2.68 10.06 -4.43
C TYR A 112 2.69 9.30 -3.11
N GLY A 113 3.80 8.61 -2.83
CA GLY A 113 4.09 7.93 -1.59
C GLY A 113 5.58 7.66 -1.51
N GLU A 114 6.02 7.21 -0.34
CA GLU A 114 7.39 6.77 -0.08
C GLU A 114 7.33 5.66 0.97
N SER A 115 8.26 4.73 0.90
CA SER A 115 8.30 3.56 1.79
C SER A 115 9.73 3.18 2.13
N GLN A 116 9.92 2.65 3.33
CA GLN A 116 11.15 1.95 3.67
C GLN A 116 11.17 0.59 2.98
N MET A 117 12.10 0.40 2.05
CA MET A 117 12.31 -0.89 1.38
C MET A 117 12.62 -1.98 2.41
N GLY A 118 11.70 -2.93 2.58
CA GLY A 118 11.81 -4.01 3.58
C GLY A 118 11.82 -3.52 5.04
N GLY A 119 11.34 -2.29 5.29
CA GLY A 119 11.24 -1.70 6.62
C GLY A 119 9.85 -1.83 7.22
N SER A 120 9.50 -0.94 8.14
CA SER A 120 8.23 -0.99 8.89
C SER A 120 7.27 0.16 8.58
N ALA A 121 7.71 1.20 7.86
CA ALA A 121 6.93 2.42 7.68
C ALA A 121 6.92 2.97 6.25
N ALA A 122 5.75 3.43 5.82
CA ALA A 122 5.50 4.10 4.55
C ALA A 122 4.50 5.24 4.74
N VAL A 123 4.42 6.14 3.77
CA VAL A 123 3.43 7.23 3.73
C VAL A 123 2.93 7.44 2.31
N ILE A 124 1.64 7.71 2.15
CA ILE A 124 1.02 8.05 0.87
C ILE A 124 0.23 9.35 0.97
N SER A 125 0.19 10.09 -0.14
CA SER A 125 -0.53 11.36 -0.26
C SER A 125 -1.62 11.31 -1.31
N THR A 126 -2.77 11.90 -0.99
CA THR A 126 -3.87 12.09 -1.94
C THR A 126 -3.77 13.39 -2.74
N ALA A 127 -2.86 14.31 -2.37
CA ALA A 127 -2.80 15.68 -2.88
C ALA A 127 -2.70 15.78 -4.40
N ARG A 128 -1.98 14.83 -5.01
CA ARG A 128 -1.72 14.79 -6.46
C ARG A 128 -2.43 13.64 -7.19
N LEU A 129 -3.36 12.96 -6.51
CA LEU A 129 -4.11 11.83 -7.07
C LEU A 129 -5.52 12.21 -7.52
N PHE A 130 -5.99 13.41 -7.17
CA PHE A 130 -7.34 13.89 -7.44
C PHE A 130 -7.74 13.75 -8.92
N ASP A 131 -8.96 13.27 -9.13
CA ASP A 131 -9.70 13.29 -10.40
C ASP A 131 -11.15 13.65 -10.08
N THR A 132 -11.84 14.31 -11.00
CA THR A 132 -13.27 14.62 -10.83
C THR A 132 -14.13 13.35 -10.84
N ARG A 133 -13.63 12.27 -11.43
CA ARG A 133 -14.21 10.93 -11.40
C ARG A 133 -13.74 10.20 -10.15
N GLN A 134 -14.67 9.95 -9.23
CA GLN A 134 -14.36 9.32 -7.94
C GLN A 134 -13.74 7.94 -8.11
N GLU A 135 -14.17 7.17 -9.10
CA GLU A 135 -13.66 5.82 -9.37
C GLU A 135 -12.16 5.84 -9.72
N ILE A 136 -11.70 6.85 -10.44
CA ILE A 136 -10.27 7.00 -10.80
C ILE A 136 -9.48 7.52 -9.61
N PHE A 137 -10.03 8.48 -8.88
CA PHE A 137 -9.39 8.99 -7.67
C PHE A 137 -9.12 7.87 -6.66
N TYR A 138 -10.13 7.06 -6.35
CA TYR A 138 -9.97 5.93 -5.44
C TYR A 138 -9.06 4.83 -6.00
N GLN A 139 -9.13 4.56 -7.31
CA GLN A 139 -8.23 3.60 -7.95
C GLN A 139 -6.76 4.03 -7.84
N ARG A 140 -6.46 5.32 -8.05
CA ARG A 140 -5.10 5.87 -7.90
C ARG A 140 -4.58 5.73 -6.47
N ILE A 141 -5.42 6.07 -5.48
CA ILE A 141 -5.08 5.90 -4.06
C ILE A 141 -4.76 4.44 -3.75
N ALA A 142 -5.62 3.51 -4.19
CA ALA A 142 -5.41 2.08 -3.98
C ALA A 142 -4.10 1.60 -4.63
N LYS A 143 -3.81 2.03 -5.86
CA LYS A 143 -2.58 1.68 -6.57
C LYS A 143 -1.33 2.13 -5.82
N VAL A 144 -1.29 3.38 -5.37
CA VAL A 144 -0.15 3.91 -4.63
C VAL A 144 -0.01 3.20 -3.28
N ALA A 145 -1.11 3.01 -2.54
CA ALA A 145 -1.11 2.30 -1.27
C ALA A 145 -0.54 0.87 -1.37
N VAL A 146 -1.02 0.11 -2.36
CA VAL A 146 -0.58 -1.27 -2.59
C VAL A 146 0.88 -1.31 -3.09
N HIS A 147 1.30 -0.34 -3.92
CA HIS A 147 2.69 -0.21 -4.36
C HIS A 147 3.65 0.02 -3.18
N GLU A 148 3.37 1.02 -2.34
CA GLU A 148 4.20 1.32 -1.17
C GLU A 148 4.18 0.18 -0.13
N THR A 149 3.05 -0.50 0.02
CA THR A 149 2.98 -1.70 0.87
C THR A 149 3.81 -2.85 0.29
N GLY A 150 3.86 -3.00 -1.03
CA GLY A 150 4.77 -3.93 -1.72
C GLY A 150 6.23 -3.69 -1.36
N HIS A 151 6.65 -2.43 -1.31
CA HIS A 151 7.99 -2.06 -0.85
C HIS A 151 8.23 -2.37 0.63
N LEU A 152 7.26 -2.15 1.51
CA LEU A 152 7.35 -2.54 2.93
C LEU A 152 7.60 -4.03 3.11
N VAL A 153 6.92 -4.87 2.33
CA VAL A 153 7.12 -6.32 2.36
C VAL A 153 8.36 -6.77 1.56
N GLY A 154 9.17 -5.84 1.06
CA GLY A 154 10.50 -6.09 0.50
C GLY A 154 10.55 -6.32 -1.01
N LEU A 155 9.52 -5.92 -1.77
CA LEU A 155 9.59 -5.95 -3.23
C LEU A 155 10.28 -4.69 -3.77
N ALA A 156 11.28 -4.87 -4.63
CA ALA A 156 11.81 -3.79 -5.43
C ALA A 156 10.89 -3.47 -6.63
N HIS A 157 11.17 -2.36 -7.32
CA HIS A 157 10.49 -2.04 -8.56
C HIS A 157 10.58 -3.18 -9.59
N CYS A 158 9.46 -3.48 -10.24
CA CYS A 158 9.35 -4.49 -11.27
C CYS A 158 9.56 -3.90 -12.67
N ARG A 159 10.10 -4.70 -13.59
CA ARG A 159 10.26 -4.33 -15.01
C ARG A 159 9.08 -4.76 -15.89
N GLN A 160 8.18 -5.61 -15.38
CA GLN A 160 7.01 -6.06 -16.12
C GLN A 160 6.05 -4.88 -16.34
N ILE A 161 5.55 -4.75 -17.57
CA ILE A 161 4.75 -3.59 -18.01
C ILE A 161 3.43 -3.51 -17.25
N ASP A 162 2.80 -4.67 -17.02
CA ASP A 162 1.49 -4.79 -16.37
C ASP A 162 1.59 -5.20 -14.90
N CYS A 163 2.66 -4.81 -14.21
CA CYS A 163 2.80 -5.04 -12.78
C CYS A 163 2.67 -3.72 -12.01
N LEU A 164 1.85 -3.71 -10.96
CA LEU A 164 1.71 -2.53 -10.11
C LEU A 164 3.04 -2.07 -9.47
N MET A 165 3.97 -2.99 -9.22
CA MET A 165 5.32 -2.64 -8.72
C MET A 165 6.20 -1.97 -9.77
N ARG A 166 5.72 -1.71 -10.99
CA ARG A 166 6.44 -0.92 -11.98
C ARG A 166 6.47 0.55 -11.55
N PHE A 167 7.65 1.14 -11.60
CA PHE A 167 7.81 2.58 -11.32
C PHE A 167 6.97 3.43 -12.28
N SER A 168 6.20 4.36 -11.72
CA SER A 168 5.38 5.33 -12.45
C SER A 168 5.92 6.74 -12.22
N ARG A 169 6.31 7.42 -13.29
CA ARG A 169 6.87 8.79 -13.22
C ARG A 169 5.80 9.87 -13.13
N ASP A 170 4.61 9.57 -13.63
CA ASP A 170 3.51 10.50 -13.81
C ASP A 170 2.18 9.76 -13.61
N ILE A 171 1.09 10.53 -13.54
CA ILE A 171 -0.22 10.01 -13.23
C ILE A 171 -0.76 9.16 -14.39
N GLU A 172 -0.40 9.49 -15.63
CA GLU A 172 -0.81 8.75 -16.82
C GLU A 172 -0.16 7.36 -16.87
N GLN A 173 1.07 7.21 -16.39
CA GLN A 173 1.71 5.90 -16.22
C GLN A 173 1.01 5.10 -15.11
N LEU A 174 0.71 5.72 -13.98
CA LEU A 174 -0.02 5.07 -12.88
C LEU A 174 -1.40 4.57 -13.35
N ASP A 175 -2.12 5.38 -14.12
CA ASP A 175 -3.46 5.05 -14.63
C ASP A 175 -3.44 3.82 -15.54
N ARG A 176 -2.37 3.62 -16.32
CA ARG A 176 -2.22 2.45 -17.21
C ARG A 176 -1.91 1.15 -16.47
N LEU A 177 -1.33 1.20 -15.27
CA LEU A 177 -1.02 -0.02 -14.52
C LEU A 177 -2.30 -0.69 -14.02
N PRO A 178 -2.38 -2.03 -13.99
CA PRO A 178 -3.44 -2.71 -13.27
C PRO A 178 -3.23 -2.57 -11.75
N LEU A 179 -4.30 -2.71 -10.97
CA LEU A 179 -4.23 -2.84 -9.50
C LEU A 179 -3.92 -4.31 -9.12
N LEU A 180 -2.89 -4.88 -9.74
CA LEU A 180 -2.50 -6.28 -9.59
C LEU A 180 -0.99 -6.42 -9.73
N PHE A 181 -0.44 -7.44 -9.10
CA PHE A 181 0.95 -7.82 -9.27
C PHE A 181 1.09 -8.79 -10.46
N CYS A 182 2.27 -8.83 -11.09
CA CYS A 182 2.58 -9.95 -11.98
C CYS A 182 2.86 -11.20 -11.15
N SER A 183 2.79 -12.38 -11.77
CA SER A 183 2.97 -13.68 -11.10
C SER A 183 4.28 -13.79 -10.29
N VAL A 184 5.36 -13.15 -10.74
CA VAL A 184 6.64 -13.12 -10.00
C VAL A 184 6.51 -12.30 -8.72
N CYS A 185 5.89 -11.12 -8.79
CA CYS A 185 5.69 -10.27 -7.62
C CYS A 185 4.67 -10.88 -6.65
N GLU A 186 3.61 -11.55 -7.14
CA GLU A 186 2.67 -12.30 -6.31
C GLU A 186 3.39 -13.41 -5.52
N TYR A 187 4.23 -14.20 -6.21
CA TYR A 187 5.02 -15.24 -5.56
C TYR A 187 5.96 -14.66 -4.50
N GLU A 188 6.66 -13.57 -4.81
CA GLU A 188 7.58 -12.93 -3.87
C GLU A 188 6.85 -12.35 -2.65
N ILE A 189 5.69 -11.68 -2.82
CA ILE A 189 4.87 -11.18 -1.71
C ILE A 189 4.43 -12.33 -0.81
N ALA A 190 3.87 -13.39 -1.39
CA ALA A 190 3.44 -14.55 -0.61
C ALA A 190 4.62 -15.17 0.15
N ARG A 191 5.82 -15.21 -0.44
CA ARG A 191 7.03 -15.68 0.23
C ARG A 191 7.42 -14.78 1.40
N GLN A 192 7.42 -13.46 1.21
CA GLN A 192 7.83 -12.50 2.25
C GLN A 192 6.83 -12.46 3.41
N ILE A 193 5.53 -12.49 3.13
CA ILE A 193 4.48 -12.54 4.17
C ILE A 193 4.61 -13.81 5.00
N LYS A 194 4.81 -14.98 4.39
CA LYS A 194 5.04 -16.23 5.12
C LYS A 194 6.26 -16.13 6.04
N ARG A 195 7.37 -15.54 5.56
CA ARG A 195 8.57 -15.32 6.38
C ARG A 195 8.28 -14.39 7.56
N PHE A 196 7.56 -13.30 7.31
CA PHE A 196 7.15 -12.35 8.31
C PHE A 196 6.30 -13.00 9.42
N ILE A 197 5.24 -13.72 9.04
CA ILE A 197 4.35 -14.43 9.97
C ILE A 197 5.14 -15.47 10.79
N ASN A 198 5.98 -16.27 10.13
CA ASN A 198 6.77 -17.31 10.80
C ASN A 198 7.79 -16.73 11.79
N MET A 199 8.39 -15.57 11.49
CA MET A 199 9.27 -14.87 12.42
C MET A 199 8.52 -14.34 13.65
N GLY A 200 7.30 -13.84 13.47
CA GLY A 200 6.44 -13.42 14.59
C GLY A 200 6.05 -14.56 15.53
N THR A 201 5.97 -15.80 15.03
CA THR A 201 5.69 -16.99 15.84
C THR A 201 6.91 -17.59 16.54
N ALA A 202 8.12 -17.40 16.00
CA ALA A 202 9.35 -17.97 16.56
C ALA A 202 9.96 -17.14 17.72
N GLY A 203 9.48 -15.90 17.90
CA GLY A 203 9.91 -15.00 18.97
C GLY A 203 9.00 -14.98 20.21
N LYS A 204 8.06 -15.92 20.33
CA LYS A 204 7.20 -16.12 21.51
C LYS A 204 7.63 -17.34 22.30
#